data_AF-A0A6N6KZS7-F1
#
_entry.id   AF-A0A6N6KZS7-F1
#
_cell.length_a   1.000
_cell.length_b   1.000
_cell.length_c   1.000
_cell.angle_alpha   90.00
_cell.angle_beta   90.00
_cell.angle_gamma   90.00
#
_symmetry.space_group_name_H-M   'P 1'
#
loop_
_entity.id
_entity.type
_entity.pdbx_description
1 polymer ?
#
loop_
_entity_poly.entity_id
_entity_poly.type
_entity_poly.pdbx_seq_one_letter_code
_entity_poly.pdbx_strand_id
1 'polypeptide(L)'
;MESEINSGNLLALTQKELELLLKQMGADILQMMINEDSREAIVDLVPRHARTLVSSALDKNGKGFPVNLIDQAKSPNDQAAFTGRVVLGPSGDIALFVDGFGTQTTEPGHGAIAFIEKWMDELRLIVFSDINREEPTVVSLAKAAESCRTPVAALKD
;
A
#
# COMPACT_ATOMS: atom_id res chain seq x y z
N MET A 1 0.48 -33.61 15.31
CA MET A 1 1.41 -33.02 16.28
C MET A 1 1.84 -31.70 15.69
N GLU A 2 1.41 -30.64 16.34
CA GLU A 2 1.26 -29.28 15.80
C GLU A 2 2.61 -28.67 15.44
N SER A 3 2.71 -28.09 14.24
CA SER A 3 3.78 -27.13 13.94
C SER A 3 3.30 -25.76 14.37
N GLU A 4 3.78 -25.31 15.52
CA GLU A 4 3.57 -23.97 16.03
C GLU A 4 3.97 -22.93 14.97
N ILE A 5 2.99 -22.11 14.58
CA ILE A 5 3.21 -20.92 13.77
C ILE A 5 3.92 -19.91 14.67
N ASN A 6 5.24 -19.80 14.49
CA ASN A 6 6.06 -18.83 15.21
C ASN A 6 5.66 -17.41 14.76
N SER A 7 4.78 -16.81 15.55
CA SER A 7 4.22 -15.48 15.37
C SER A 7 5.23 -14.45 15.87
N GLY A 8 6.30 -14.24 15.12
CA GLY A 8 7.37 -13.33 15.56
C GLY A 8 8.44 -13.10 14.52
N ASN A 9 8.12 -12.38 13.44
CA ASN A 9 9.07 -11.51 12.73
C ASN A 9 8.36 -10.78 11.59
N LEU A 10 7.63 -9.71 11.93
CA LEU A 10 7.51 -8.56 11.04
C LEU A 10 8.36 -7.45 11.67
N LEU A 11 9.20 -6.79 10.85
CA LEU A 11 10.15 -5.71 11.19
C LEU A 11 11.61 -6.11 11.45
N ALA A 12 12.27 -6.73 10.47
CA ALA A 12 13.74 -6.72 10.44
C ALA A 12 14.25 -6.09 9.13
N LEU A 13 14.52 -4.79 9.18
CA LEU A 13 15.52 -4.19 8.29
C LEU A 13 16.87 -4.86 8.60
N THR A 14 17.63 -5.25 7.58
CA THR A 14 18.95 -5.82 7.83
C THR A 14 19.87 -4.70 8.31
N GLN A 15 20.83 -5.01 9.19
CA GLN A 15 21.75 -4.02 9.75
C GLN A 15 22.45 -3.16 8.67
N LYS A 16 22.76 -3.76 7.51
CA LYS A 16 23.37 -3.09 6.36
C LYS A 16 22.46 -2.05 5.69
N GLU A 17 21.15 -2.30 5.65
CA GLU A 17 20.17 -1.36 5.07
C GLU A 17 20.04 -0.12 5.96
N LEU A 18 20.02 -0.32 7.28
CA LEU A 18 19.99 0.77 8.24
C LEU A 18 21.25 1.63 8.15
N GLU A 19 22.42 1.00 8.02
CA GLU A 19 23.70 1.70 7.86
C GLU A 19 23.79 2.52 6.57
N LEU A 20 23.29 2.00 5.44
CA LEU A 20 23.29 2.72 4.16
C LEU A 20 22.39 3.96 4.21
N LEU A 21 21.24 3.83 4.85
CA LEU A 21 20.27 4.91 4.95
C LEU A 21 20.70 6.01 5.91
N LEU A 22 21.33 5.65 7.04
CA LEU A 22 21.94 6.64 7.94
C LEU A 22 23.04 7.46 7.22
N LYS A 23 23.80 6.82 6.33
CA LYS A 23 24.80 7.51 5.49
C LYS A 23 24.14 8.45 4.47
N GLN A 24 23.06 8.02 3.83
CA GLN A 24 22.32 8.85 2.87
C GLN A 24 21.65 10.05 3.55
N MET A 25 21.00 9.84 4.69
CA MET A 25 20.43 10.91 5.52
C MET A 25 21.49 11.94 5.91
N GLY A 26 22.68 11.47 6.32
CA GLY A 26 23.79 12.36 6.64
C GLY A 26 24.25 13.18 5.45
N ALA A 27 24.32 12.59 4.25
CA ALA A 27 24.69 13.29 3.02
C ALA A 27 23.67 14.35 2.61
N ASP A 28 22.38 14.04 2.72
CA ASP A 28 21.29 14.96 2.39
C ASP A 28 21.25 16.14 3.38
N ILE A 29 21.43 15.89 4.68
CA ILE A 29 21.54 16.95 5.70
C ILE A 29 22.73 17.87 5.38
N LEU A 30 23.89 17.31 5.02
CA LEU A 30 25.07 18.10 4.69
C LEU A 30 24.87 18.97 3.45
N GLN A 31 24.24 18.44 2.39
CA GLN A 31 23.90 19.21 1.19
C GLN A 31 22.90 20.34 1.49
N MET A 32 21.95 20.09 2.39
CA MET A 32 20.93 21.07 2.77
C MET A 32 21.47 22.14 3.73
N MET A 33 22.45 21.82 4.57
CA MET A 33 23.14 22.79 5.44
C MET A 33 24.01 23.79 4.65
N ILE A 34 24.38 23.46 3.41
CA ILE A 34 25.10 24.36 2.50
C ILE A 34 24.17 25.43 1.91
N ASN A 35 22.84 25.21 1.93
CA ASN A 35 21.83 26.14 1.41
C ASN A 35 20.99 26.73 2.57
N GLU A 36 21.19 28.01 2.89
CA GLU A 36 20.64 28.69 4.10
C GLU A 36 19.10 28.72 4.23
N ASP A 37 18.34 28.40 3.18
CA ASP A 37 16.86 28.42 3.18
C ASP A 37 16.17 27.12 3.67
N SER A 38 16.92 26.14 4.17
CA SER A 38 16.46 24.74 4.25
C SER A 38 15.72 24.33 5.55
N ARG A 39 15.33 25.26 6.44
CA ARG A 39 14.77 24.91 7.77
C ARG A 39 13.48 24.09 7.71
N GLU A 40 12.56 24.37 6.78
CA GLU A 40 11.33 23.57 6.63
C GLU A 40 11.59 22.21 5.96
N ALA A 41 12.56 22.14 5.05
CA ALA A 41 12.89 20.90 4.35
C ALA A 41 13.57 19.85 5.26
N ILE A 42 14.21 20.28 6.34
CA ILE A 42 14.78 19.41 7.40
C ILE A 42 13.67 18.66 8.14
N VAL A 43 12.54 19.32 8.40
CA VAL A 43 11.39 18.71 9.13
C VAL A 43 10.77 17.57 8.32
N ASP A 44 10.76 17.69 7.00
CA ASP A 44 10.26 16.66 6.08
C ASP A 44 11.30 15.57 5.72
N LEU A 45 12.56 15.72 6.12
CA LEU A 45 13.61 14.76 5.77
C LEU A 45 13.46 13.44 6.51
N VAL A 46 13.10 13.50 7.80
CA VAL A 46 12.91 12.32 8.66
C VAL A 46 11.67 11.51 8.24
N PRO A 47 10.49 12.11 7.99
CA PRO A 47 9.34 11.40 7.43
C PRO A 47 9.59 10.79 6.05
N ARG A 48 10.35 11.47 5.17
CA ARG A 48 10.71 10.94 3.84
C ARG A 48 11.56 9.68 3.93
N HIS A 49 12.62 9.71 4.74
CA HIS A 49 13.48 8.55 4.93
C HIS A 49 12.78 7.41 5.69
N ALA A 50 11.90 7.72 6.65
CA ALA A 50 11.04 6.73 7.30
C ALA A 50 10.06 6.07 6.30
N ARG A 51 9.49 6.82 5.35
CA ARG A 51 8.69 6.25 4.25
C ARG A 51 9.52 5.34 3.36
N THR A 52 10.73 5.76 2.99
CA THR A 52 11.65 4.94 2.18
C THR A 52 12.04 3.65 2.92
N LEU A 53 12.22 3.71 4.24
CA LEU A 53 12.48 2.53 5.08
C LEU A 53 11.29 1.59 5.16
N VAL A 54 10.09 2.14 5.33
CA VAL A 54 8.86 1.35 5.32
C VAL A 54 8.68 0.73 3.93
N SER A 55 8.76 1.48 2.83
CA SER A 55 8.63 0.91 1.49
C SER A 55 9.71 -0.13 1.17
N SER A 56 10.97 0.07 1.54
CA SER A 56 12.06 -0.90 1.32
C SER A 56 11.99 -2.12 2.24
N ALA A 57 11.51 -1.99 3.48
CA ALA A 57 11.22 -3.13 4.35
C ALA A 57 10.02 -3.95 3.84
N LEU A 58 9.08 -3.31 3.16
CA LEU A 58 7.87 -3.91 2.59
C LEU A 58 8.10 -4.51 1.19
N ASP A 59 9.09 -3.99 0.45
CA ASP A 59 9.42 -4.38 -0.91
C ASP A 59 10.66 -5.28 -1.00
N LYS A 60 10.96 -6.07 0.02
CA LYS A 60 12.20 -6.88 -0.02
C LYS A 60 12.27 -7.89 -1.17
N ASN A 61 11.23 -8.07 -1.98
CA ASN A 61 11.23 -8.85 -3.24
C ASN A 61 9.98 -8.61 -4.16
N GLY A 62 9.29 -7.46 -4.11
CA GLY A 62 7.99 -7.33 -4.82
C GLY A 62 6.86 -8.20 -4.23
N LYS A 63 7.03 -8.66 -2.98
CA LYS A 63 6.12 -9.64 -2.33
C LYS A 63 4.87 -9.04 -1.69
N GLY A 64 4.83 -7.73 -1.44
CA GLY A 64 3.69 -7.06 -0.80
C GLY A 64 3.36 -7.58 0.60
N PHE A 65 2.31 -7.02 1.20
CA PHE A 65 1.70 -7.49 2.44
C PHE A 65 0.78 -8.68 2.15
N PRO A 66 1.00 -9.87 2.72
CA PRO A 66 0.11 -10.99 2.52
C PRO A 66 -1.28 -10.68 3.08
N VAL A 67 -2.33 -11.05 2.34
CA VAL A 67 -3.73 -10.90 2.77
C VAL A 67 -4.50 -12.19 2.51
N ASN A 68 -5.46 -12.47 3.39
CA ASN A 68 -6.44 -13.54 3.24
C ASN A 68 -7.83 -12.91 3.16
N LEU A 69 -8.48 -13.04 2.01
CA LEU A 69 -9.85 -12.59 1.82
C LEU A 69 -10.79 -13.70 2.25
N ILE A 70 -11.53 -13.41 3.31
CA ILE A 70 -12.46 -14.33 3.97
C ILE A 70 -13.90 -14.00 3.57
N ASP A 71 -14.75 -15.02 3.53
CA ASP A 71 -16.18 -14.88 3.25
C ASP A 71 -16.88 -14.38 4.52
N GLN A 72 -17.26 -13.10 4.52
CA GLN A 72 -17.91 -12.44 5.67
C GLN A 72 -19.30 -13.03 5.99
N ALA A 73 -19.90 -13.80 5.07
CA ALA A 73 -21.18 -14.47 5.31
C ALA A 73 -21.02 -15.86 5.95
N LYS A 74 -19.80 -16.40 6.06
CA LYS A 74 -19.53 -17.73 6.59
C LYS A 74 -18.90 -17.70 7.97
N SER A 75 -19.18 -18.74 8.76
CA SER A 75 -18.48 -18.98 10.02
C SER A 75 -16.96 -19.14 9.77
N PRO A 76 -16.07 -18.62 10.64
CA PRO A 76 -14.61 -18.72 10.49
C PRO A 76 -14.07 -20.13 10.28
N ASN A 77 -14.80 -21.16 10.73
CA ASN A 77 -14.36 -22.56 10.67
C ASN A 77 -14.63 -23.26 9.33
N ASP A 78 -15.45 -22.67 8.44
CA ASP A 78 -15.85 -23.28 7.16
C ASP A 78 -15.36 -22.48 5.94
N GLN A 79 -14.26 -21.73 6.09
CA GLN A 79 -13.82 -20.78 5.07
C GLN A 79 -12.66 -21.29 4.23
N ALA A 80 -12.87 -21.37 2.92
CA ALA A 80 -11.78 -21.30 1.95
C ALA A 80 -11.45 -19.82 1.74
N ALA A 81 -10.24 -19.40 2.12
CA ALA A 81 -9.78 -18.03 1.92
C ALA A 81 -9.16 -17.88 0.53
N PHE A 82 -9.36 -16.73 -0.11
CA PHE A 82 -8.50 -16.33 -1.23
C PHE A 82 -7.24 -15.68 -0.67
N THR A 83 -6.07 -16.20 -1.05
CA THR A 83 -4.78 -15.64 -0.66
C THR A 83 -4.32 -14.59 -1.66
N GLY A 84 -3.54 -13.63 -1.21
CA GLY A 84 -3.03 -12.58 -2.07
C GLY A 84 -2.02 -11.67 -1.38
N ARG A 85 -1.76 -10.53 -2.01
CA ARG A 85 -0.89 -9.50 -1.47
C ARG A 85 -1.37 -8.09 -1.79
N VAL A 86 -1.13 -7.16 -0.89
CA VAL A 86 -1.27 -5.72 -1.13
C VAL A 86 0.12 -5.13 -1.32
N VAL A 87 0.33 -4.38 -2.39
CA VAL A 87 1.61 -3.69 -2.67
C VAL A 87 1.38 -2.20 -2.58
N LEU A 88 2.28 -1.48 -1.92
CA LEU A 88 2.35 -0.03 -1.96
C LEU A 88 3.33 0.35 -3.06
N GLY A 89 2.83 0.95 -4.14
CA GLY A 89 3.65 1.38 -5.25
C GLY A 89 4.50 2.60 -4.90
N PRO A 90 5.62 2.80 -5.62
CA PRO A 90 6.56 3.90 -5.36
C PRO A 90 5.92 5.29 -5.59
N SER A 91 4.83 5.35 -6.35
CA SER A 91 4.08 6.59 -6.62
C SER A 91 2.98 6.87 -5.57
N GLY A 92 2.87 6.02 -4.55
CA GLY A 92 1.86 6.12 -3.50
C GLY A 92 0.53 5.43 -3.83
N ASP A 93 0.48 4.66 -4.91
CA ASP A 93 -0.63 3.79 -5.26
C ASP A 93 -0.69 2.54 -4.38
N ILE A 94 -1.88 1.95 -4.25
CA ILE A 94 -2.12 0.71 -3.51
C ILE A 94 -2.67 -0.31 -4.51
N ALA A 95 -1.98 -1.43 -4.69
CA ALA A 95 -2.36 -2.49 -5.62
C ALA A 95 -2.72 -3.78 -4.87
N LEU A 96 -3.83 -4.41 -5.23
CA LEU A 96 -4.26 -5.71 -4.69
C LEU A 96 -4.06 -6.82 -5.72
N PHE A 97 -3.31 -7.84 -5.33
CA PHE A 97 -3.12 -9.07 -6.08
C PHE A 97 -3.80 -10.21 -5.33
N VAL A 98 -4.48 -11.09 -6.06
CA VAL A 98 -5.11 -12.29 -5.51
C VAL A 98 -4.64 -13.49 -6.32
N ASP A 99 -4.22 -14.54 -5.65
CA ASP A 99 -3.66 -15.72 -6.29
C ASP A 99 -4.70 -16.38 -7.20
N GLY A 100 -4.32 -16.68 -8.44
CA GLY A 100 -5.23 -17.21 -9.46
C GLY A 100 -6.06 -16.16 -10.21
N PHE A 101 -5.92 -14.87 -9.86
CA PHE A 101 -6.56 -13.75 -10.56
C PHE A 101 -5.51 -12.81 -11.16
N GLY A 102 -5.89 -12.02 -12.16
CA GLY A 102 -4.98 -11.12 -12.85
C GLY A 102 -5.67 -10.27 -13.91
N THR A 103 -4.88 -9.75 -14.85
CA THR A 103 -5.38 -8.91 -15.96
C THR A 103 -5.01 -9.54 -17.30
N GLN A 104 -5.68 -9.12 -18.37
CA GLN A 104 -5.47 -9.67 -19.72
C GLN A 104 -4.01 -9.55 -20.20
N THR A 105 -3.32 -8.51 -19.74
CA THR A 105 -2.02 -8.07 -20.28
C THR A 105 -0.83 -8.46 -19.40
N THR A 106 -1.06 -9.22 -18.32
CA THR A 106 -0.02 -9.60 -17.36
C THR A 106 0.15 -11.11 -17.27
N GLU A 107 1.35 -11.55 -16.90
CA GLU A 107 1.61 -12.97 -16.63
C GLU A 107 0.83 -13.46 -15.39
N PRO A 108 0.49 -14.76 -15.31
CA PRO A 108 -0.16 -15.34 -14.14
C PRO A 108 0.56 -14.98 -12.83
N GLY A 109 -0.18 -14.48 -11.84
CA GLY A 109 0.37 -14.05 -10.54
C GLY A 109 0.98 -12.65 -10.52
N HIS A 110 1.08 -11.98 -11.67
CA HIS A 110 1.63 -10.63 -11.82
C HIS A 110 0.59 -9.55 -12.11
N GLY A 111 -0.69 -9.92 -12.31
CA GLY A 111 -1.78 -8.97 -12.49
C GLY A 111 -2.41 -8.55 -11.17
N ALA A 112 -2.46 -7.24 -10.91
CA ALA A 112 -3.28 -6.71 -9.83
C ALA A 112 -4.72 -6.54 -10.31
N ILE A 113 -5.67 -6.96 -9.48
CA ILE A 113 -7.11 -6.93 -9.79
C ILE A 113 -7.76 -5.60 -9.39
N ALA A 114 -7.12 -4.83 -8.50
CA ALA A 114 -7.59 -3.52 -8.10
C ALA A 114 -6.45 -2.58 -7.69
N PHE A 115 -6.66 -1.29 -7.93
CA PHE A 115 -5.74 -0.22 -7.56
C PHE A 115 -6.48 0.96 -6.93
N ILE A 116 -5.91 1.57 -5.89
CA ILE A 116 -6.28 2.91 -5.43
C ILE A 116 -5.13 3.83 -5.79
N GLU A 117 -5.42 4.91 -6.51
CA GLU A 117 -4.42 5.89 -6.93
C GLU A 117 -4.96 7.31 -6.98
N LYS A 118 -4.04 8.27 -6.96
CA LYS A 118 -4.31 9.68 -7.26
C LYS A 118 -3.91 9.97 -8.70
N TRP A 119 -4.88 10.36 -9.53
CA TRP A 119 -4.65 10.73 -10.92
C TRP A 119 -5.29 12.08 -11.22
N MET A 120 -4.49 13.04 -11.71
CA MET A 120 -4.95 14.40 -12.03
C MET A 120 -5.79 15.04 -10.89
N ASP A 121 -5.26 14.95 -9.65
CA ASP A 121 -5.90 15.43 -8.42
C ASP A 121 -7.19 14.71 -7.98
N GLU A 122 -7.56 13.62 -8.64
CA GLU A 122 -8.69 12.79 -8.25
C GLU A 122 -8.24 11.48 -7.61
N LEU A 123 -8.92 11.08 -6.52
CA LEU A 123 -8.78 9.75 -5.95
C LEU A 123 -9.71 8.79 -6.69
N ARG A 124 -9.17 7.70 -7.22
CA ARG A 124 -9.92 6.70 -7.98
C ARG A 124 -9.60 5.27 -7.57
N LEU A 125 -10.59 4.40 -7.70
CA LEU A 125 -10.47 2.95 -7.61
C LEU A 125 -10.54 2.37 -9.04
N ILE A 126 -9.52 1.64 -9.44
CA ILE A 126 -9.46 0.92 -10.71
C ILE A 126 -9.67 -0.56 -10.41
N VAL A 127 -10.58 -1.23 -11.12
CA VAL A 127 -10.91 -2.65 -10.90
C VAL A 127 -10.92 -3.40 -12.23
N PHE A 128 -10.26 -4.56 -12.24
CA PHE A 128 -10.28 -5.52 -13.33
C PHE A 128 -11.18 -6.70 -12.93
N SER A 129 -12.42 -6.69 -13.41
CA SER A 129 -13.42 -7.70 -13.06
C SER A 129 -13.46 -8.90 -14.01
N ASP A 130 -12.81 -8.81 -15.16
CA ASP A 130 -12.76 -9.86 -16.17
C ASP A 130 -11.35 -9.91 -16.78
N ILE A 131 -10.69 -11.06 -16.66
CA ILE A 131 -9.34 -11.27 -17.19
C ILE A 131 -9.30 -11.18 -18.72
N ASN A 132 -10.44 -11.33 -19.41
CA ASN A 132 -10.52 -11.25 -20.86
C ASN A 132 -10.78 -9.83 -21.38
N ARG A 133 -10.81 -8.83 -20.48
CA ARG A 133 -11.04 -7.43 -20.82
C ARG A 133 -9.84 -6.58 -20.44
N GLU A 134 -9.27 -5.91 -21.42
CA GLU A 134 -8.10 -5.04 -21.25
C GLU A 134 -8.47 -3.75 -20.50
N GLU A 135 -9.63 -3.18 -20.85
CA GLU A 135 -10.10 -1.92 -20.27
C GLU A 135 -10.71 -2.13 -18.87
N PRO A 136 -10.13 -1.55 -17.81
CA PRO A 136 -10.65 -1.67 -16.46
C PRO A 136 -11.93 -0.86 -16.26
N THR A 137 -12.59 -1.12 -15.12
CA THR A 137 -13.59 -0.19 -14.58
C THR A 137 -12.91 0.82 -13.68
N VAL A 138 -13.14 2.11 -13.92
CA VAL A 138 -12.62 3.20 -13.09
C VAL A 138 -13.77 3.85 -12.33
N VAL A 139 -13.65 3.88 -11.01
CA VAL A 139 -14.63 4.46 -10.09
C VAL A 139 -14.03 5.69 -9.42
N SER A 140 -14.64 6.86 -9.63
CA SER A 140 -14.27 8.07 -8.90
C SER A 140 -14.69 7.94 -7.43
N LEU A 141 -13.78 8.24 -6.51
CA LEU A 141 -14.04 8.25 -5.08
C LEU A 141 -14.35 9.66 -4.54
N ALA A 142 -14.59 10.64 -5.42
CA ALA A 142 -14.86 12.03 -5.01
C ALA A 142 -16.03 12.14 -4.01
N LYS A 143 -17.09 11.32 -4.18
CA LYS A 143 -18.25 11.29 -3.27
C LYS A 143 -17.99 10.58 -1.94
N ALA A 144 -16.86 9.88 -1.79
CA ALA A 144 -16.43 9.29 -0.54
C ALA A 144 -15.67 10.29 0.35
N ALA A 145 -15.41 11.51 -0.13
CA ALA A 145 -14.83 12.56 0.69
C ALA A 145 -15.68 12.83 1.93
N GLU A 146 -15.04 13.07 3.08
CA GLU A 146 -15.74 13.33 4.34
C GLU A 146 -16.64 14.58 4.26
N SER A 147 -16.29 15.54 3.40
CA SER A 147 -17.10 16.73 3.09
C SER A 147 -18.44 16.43 2.42
N CYS A 148 -18.62 15.22 1.86
CA CYS A 148 -19.90 14.76 1.31
C CYS A 148 -20.82 14.16 2.38
N ARG A 149 -20.38 14.06 3.63
CA ARG A 149 -21.20 13.53 4.74
C ARG A 149 -22.42 14.43 4.94
N THR A 150 -23.62 13.86 4.80
CA THR A 150 -24.85 14.55 5.17
C THR A 150 -24.86 14.80 6.69
N PRO A 151 -25.12 16.03 7.15
CA PRO A 151 -25.29 16.30 8.58
C PRO A 151 -26.42 15.43 9.13
N VAL A 152 -26.17 14.77 10.27
CA VAL A 152 -27.26 14.13 11.01
C VAL A 152 -28.18 15.25 11.45
N ALA A 153 -29.41 15.29 10.92
CA ALA A 153 -30.42 16.20 11.42
C ALA A 153 -30.55 15.96 12.93
N ALA A 154 -30.28 17.00 13.72
CA ALA A 154 -30.50 16.94 15.16
C ALA A 154 -31.93 16.43 15.36
N LEU A 155 -32.05 15.26 16.00
CA LEU A 155 -33.33 14.79 16.49
C LEU A 155 -33.90 15.95 17.32
N LYS A 156 -34.99 16.55 16.83
CA LYS A 156 -35.74 17.51 17.62
C LYS A 156 -36.37 16.70 18.74
N ASP A 157 -35.79 16.82 19.93
CA ASP A 157 -36.44 16.47 21.19
C ASP A 157 -37.74 17.28 21.36
#